data_AF-A0A0K8QDN5-F1
#
_entry.id   AF-A0A0K8QDN5-F1
#
_cell.length_a   1.000
_cell.length_b   1.000
_cell.length_c   1.000
_cell.angle_alpha   90.00
_cell.angle_beta   90.00
_cell.angle_gamma   90.00
#
_symmetry.space_group_name_H-M   'P 1'
#
loop_
_entity.id
_entity.type
_entity.pdbx_description
1 polymer ?
#
loop_
_entity_poly.entity_id
_entity_poly.type
_entity_poly.pdbx_seq_one_letter_code
_entity_poly.pdbx_strand_id
1 'polypeptide(L)'
;MSWYAVGGIYSATKAALWSATNSLRLELAPEGVHVVGVHVGYVDTAMAAHATDPKMDPADLVTTVLDALEAGEYEVLADETSIQVKAGLSAPIEALYPQLARSKS
;
A
#
# COMPACT_ATOMS: atom_id res chain seq x y z
N MET A 1 4.26 0.47 -3.76
CA MET A 1 2.90 0.39 -3.17
C MET A 1 2.13 -0.77 -3.79
N SER A 2 1.17 -1.38 -3.09
CA SER A 2 0.51 -2.63 -3.52
C SER A 2 -0.36 -2.52 -4.77
N TRP A 3 -0.86 -1.33 -5.09
CA TRP A 3 -1.73 -1.11 -6.25
C TRP A 3 -1.19 -0.03 -7.22
N TYR A 4 0.08 0.35 -7.07
CA TYR A 4 0.68 1.41 -7.88
C TYR A 4 1.97 0.93 -8.56
N ALA A 5 1.92 0.77 -9.88
CA ALA A 5 2.88 0.00 -10.68
C ALA A 5 4.10 0.80 -11.20
N VAL A 6 4.60 1.77 -10.42
CA VAL A 6 5.73 2.63 -10.85
C VAL A 6 7.12 2.10 -10.44
N GLY A 7 7.19 1.11 -9.54
CA GLY A 7 8.45 0.50 -9.09
C GLY A 7 8.82 -0.81 -9.78
N GLY A 8 8.29 -1.07 -10.99
CA GLY A 8 8.56 -2.30 -11.74
C GLY A 8 8.26 -3.58 -10.93
N ILE A 9 9.21 -4.51 -10.91
CA ILE A 9 9.03 -5.81 -10.23
C ILE A 9 8.75 -5.67 -8.74
N TYR A 10 9.31 -4.65 -8.08
CA TYR A 10 9.04 -4.37 -6.67
C TYR A 10 7.54 -4.13 -6.42
N SER A 11 6.90 -3.37 -7.31
CA SER A 11 5.45 -3.10 -7.22
C SER A 11 4.62 -4.36 -7.51
N ALA A 12 5.03 -5.15 -8.50
CA ALA A 12 4.37 -6.43 -8.80
C ALA A 12 4.45 -7.40 -7.61
N THR A 13 5.61 -7.51 -6.94
CA THR A 13 5.76 -8.34 -5.74
C THR A 13 4.88 -7.83 -4.59
N LYS A 14 4.77 -6.50 -4.38
CA LYS A 14 3.86 -5.94 -3.36
C LYS A 14 2.39 -6.21 -3.66
N ALA A 15 1.99 -6.21 -4.94
CA ALA A 15 0.64 -6.60 -5.35
C ALA A 15 0.37 -8.10 -5.10
N ALA A 16 1.34 -8.96 -5.42
CA ALA A 16 1.24 -10.40 -5.13
C ALA A 16 1.13 -10.67 -3.62
N LEU A 17 1.93 -9.98 -2.81
CA LEU A 17 1.85 -10.08 -1.35
C LEU A 17 0.52 -9.57 -0.81
N TRP A 18 -0.06 -8.50 -1.35
CA TRP A 18 -1.40 -8.05 -0.96
C TRP A 18 -2.47 -9.13 -1.23
N SER A 19 -2.42 -9.79 -2.39
CA SER A 19 -3.30 -10.92 -2.69
C SER A 19 -3.10 -12.08 -1.72
N ALA A 20 -1.84 -12.44 -1.42
CA ALA A 20 -1.52 -13.47 -0.45
C ALA A 20 -2.02 -13.13 0.97
N THR A 21 -1.90 -11.87 1.40
CA THR A 21 -2.46 -11.39 2.68
C THR A 21 -3.97 -11.56 2.74
N ASN A 22 -4.70 -11.32 1.64
CA ASN A 22 -6.14 -11.56 1.58
C ASN A 22 -6.48 -13.06 1.75
N SER A 23 -5.74 -13.95 1.09
CA SER A 23 -5.92 -15.39 1.28
C SER A 23 -5.67 -15.80 2.74
N LEU A 24 -4.58 -15.32 3.33
CA LEU A 24 -4.23 -15.62 4.72
C LEU A 24 -5.28 -15.14 5.73
N ARG A 25 -5.93 -13.99 5.49
CA ARG A 25 -7.05 -13.54 6.32
C ARG A 25 -8.18 -14.57 6.35
N LEU A 26 -8.52 -15.14 5.20
CA LEU A 26 -9.60 -16.13 5.09
C LEU A 26 -9.20 -17.49 5.68
N GLU A 27 -7.96 -17.93 5.40
CA GLU A 27 -7.46 -19.23 5.85
C GLU A 27 -7.26 -19.29 7.36
N LEU A 28 -6.83 -18.18 7.99
CA LEU A 28 -6.49 -18.15 9.41
C LEU A 28 -7.61 -17.61 10.31
N ALA A 29 -8.69 -17.06 9.74
CA ALA A 29 -9.84 -16.60 10.51
C ALA A 29 -10.48 -17.68 11.42
N PRO A 30 -10.63 -18.96 11.00
CA PRO A 30 -11.17 -20.01 11.87
C PRO A 30 -10.32 -20.30 13.11
N GLU A 31 -9.00 -20.03 13.03
CA GLU A 31 -8.04 -20.19 14.13
C GLU A 31 -7.97 -18.95 15.04
N GLY A 32 -8.80 -17.93 14.76
CA GLY A 32 -8.81 -16.67 15.53
C GLY A 32 -7.58 -15.80 15.30
N VAL A 33 -6.84 -15.99 14.22
CA VAL A 33 -5.63 -15.21 13.92
C VAL A 33 -6.00 -13.98 13.07
N HIS A 34 -5.69 -12.79 13.60
CA HIS A 34 -5.87 -11.53 12.87
C HIS A 34 -4.68 -11.26 11.94
N VAL A 35 -4.95 -10.97 10.66
CA VAL A 35 -3.93 -10.68 9.65
C VAL A 35 -4.12 -9.25 9.10
N VAL A 36 -3.19 -8.37 9.47
CA VAL A 36 -3.19 -6.96 9.06
C VAL A 36 -2.27 -6.75 7.85
N GLY A 37 -2.73 -5.98 6.87
CA GLY A 37 -1.93 -5.55 5.72
C GLY A 37 -1.62 -4.06 5.81
N VAL A 38 -0.36 -3.67 5.62
CA VAL A 38 0.08 -2.27 5.71
C VAL A 38 0.49 -1.74 4.34
N HIS A 39 -0.12 -0.64 3.94
CA HIS A 39 0.12 0.04 2.67
C HIS A 39 0.66 1.45 2.95
N VAL A 40 1.85 1.72 2.43
CA VAL A 40 2.59 2.97 2.65
C VAL A 40 3.40 3.30 1.39
N GLY A 41 3.53 4.60 1.11
CA GLY A 41 4.50 5.19 0.21
C GLY A 41 5.91 5.11 0.79
N TYR A 42 6.67 6.20 0.75
CA TYR A 42 8.03 6.21 1.30
C TYR A 42 8.02 6.42 2.82
N VAL A 43 8.91 5.71 3.49
CA VAL A 43 9.19 5.82 4.93
C VAL A 43 10.66 6.19 5.08
N ASP A 44 10.99 7.10 5.99
CA ASP A 44 12.35 7.61 6.16
C ASP A 44 13.29 6.57 6.78
N THR A 45 13.77 5.66 5.92
CA THR A 45 14.62 4.54 6.26
C THR A 45 15.72 4.41 5.19
N ALA A 46 16.76 3.63 5.48
CA ALA A 46 17.84 3.36 4.53
C ALA A 46 17.33 2.80 3.18
N MET A 47 16.23 2.04 3.17
CA MET A 47 15.62 1.50 1.95
C MET A 47 15.17 2.61 0.99
N ALA A 48 14.65 3.72 1.53
CA ALA A 48 14.16 4.86 0.76
C ALA A 48 15.17 6.02 0.68
N ALA A 49 16.44 5.81 1.04
CA ALA A 49 17.46 6.87 1.03
C ALA A 49 17.65 7.52 -0.35
N HIS A 50 17.38 6.77 -1.42
CA HIS A 50 17.45 7.24 -2.80
C HIS A 50 16.28 8.13 -3.24
N ALA A 51 15.16 8.11 -2.51
CA ALA A 51 13.98 8.89 -2.85
C ALA A 51 14.10 10.33 -2.35
N THR A 52 13.71 11.29 -3.19
CA THR A 52 13.63 12.72 -2.86
C THR A 52 12.22 13.19 -2.49
N ASP A 53 11.22 12.34 -2.74
CA ASP A 53 9.83 12.60 -2.40
C ASP A 53 9.62 12.62 -0.88
N PRO A 54 8.53 13.25 -0.38
CA PRO A 54 8.18 13.20 1.04
C PRO A 54 8.14 11.77 1.59
N LYS A 55 8.65 11.62 2.81
CA LYS A 55 8.73 10.33 3.51
C LYS A 55 8.03 10.44 4.85
N MET A 56 7.28 9.39 5.21
CA MET A 56 6.68 9.25 6.53
C MET A 56 7.76 9.00 7.58
N ASP A 57 7.62 9.60 8.76
CA ASP A 57 8.46 9.26 9.90
C ASP A 57 8.19 7.79 10.32
N PRO A 58 9.23 6.96 10.53
CA PRO A 58 9.03 5.58 10.97
C PRO A 58 8.23 5.44 12.27
N ALA A 59 8.37 6.38 13.21
CA ALA A 59 7.62 6.36 14.46
C ALA A 59 6.12 6.58 14.21
N ASP A 60 5.77 7.53 13.34
CA ASP A 60 4.37 7.80 12.96
C ASP A 60 3.73 6.58 12.26
N LEU A 61 4.50 5.89 11.40
CA LEU A 61 4.05 4.65 10.77
C LEU A 61 3.76 3.58 11.82
N VAL A 62 4.67 3.39 12.78
CA VAL A 62 4.49 2.39 13.84
C VAL A 62 3.25 2.71 14.68
N THR A 63 3.06 3.97 15.09
CA THR A 63 1.85 4.38 15.82
C THR A 63 0.59 4.06 15.03
N THR A 64 0.52 4.47 13.76
CA THR A 64 -0.64 4.21 12.90
C THR A 64 -0.95 2.71 12.77
N VAL A 65 0.09 1.87 12.63
CA VAL A 65 -0.07 0.42 12.51
C VAL A 65 -0.57 -0.21 13.81
N LEU A 66 -0.05 0.24 14.97
CA LEU A 66 -0.48 -0.28 16.26
C LEU A 66 -1.92 0.13 16.58
N ASP A 67 -2.29 1.38 16.33
CA ASP A 67 -3.66 1.88 16.54
C ASP A 67 -4.68 1.08 15.72
N ALA A 68 -4.39 0.85 14.43
CA ALA A 68 -5.26 0.07 13.55
C ALA A 68 -5.34 -1.41 13.96
N LEU A 69 -4.23 -1.99 14.42
CA LEU A 69 -4.20 -3.35 14.95
C LEU A 69 -5.09 -3.47 16.19
N GLU A 70 -4.98 -2.53 17.13
CA GLU A 70 -5.81 -2.49 18.36
C GLU A 70 -7.29 -2.27 18.04
N ALA A 71 -7.60 -1.48 17.01
CA ALA A 71 -8.95 -1.27 16.51
C ALA A 71 -9.55 -2.47 15.75
N GLY A 72 -8.77 -3.53 15.50
CA GLY A 72 -9.21 -4.71 14.76
C GLY A 72 -9.37 -4.47 13.25
N GLU A 73 -8.65 -3.50 12.71
CA GLU A 73 -8.68 -3.20 11.28
C GLU A 73 -7.81 -4.17 10.48
N TYR A 74 -8.32 -4.61 9.33
CA TYR A 74 -7.58 -5.52 8.46
C TYR A 74 -6.55 -4.82 7.58
N GLU A 75 -6.76 -3.55 7.20
CA GLU A 75 -5.89 -2.81 6.28
C GLU A 75 -5.51 -1.43 6.82
N VAL A 76 -4.21 -1.15 6.84
CA VAL A 76 -3.66 0.16 7.20
C VAL A 76 -3.30 0.92 5.91
N LEU A 77 -3.86 2.10 5.74
CA LEU A 77 -3.48 3.09 4.72
C LEU A 77 -2.70 4.19 5.42
N ALA A 78 -1.38 4.04 5.49
CA ALA A 78 -0.55 4.80 6.43
C ALA A 78 -0.33 6.27 6.01
N ASP A 79 -0.56 6.59 4.74
CA ASP A 79 -0.37 7.94 4.22
C ASP A 79 -1.39 8.30 3.13
N GLU A 80 -1.45 9.60 2.82
CA GLU A 80 -2.35 10.15 1.81
C GLU A 80 -2.18 9.47 0.44
N THR A 81 -0.96 9.10 0.07
CA THR A 81 -0.70 8.43 -1.22
C THR A 81 -1.41 7.07 -1.25
N SER A 82 -1.31 6.29 -0.18
CA SER A 82 -1.97 4.99 -0.06
C SER A 82 -3.49 5.09 -0.07
N ILE A 83 -4.04 6.12 0.59
CA ILE A 83 -5.48 6.43 0.61
C ILE A 83 -5.97 6.75 -0.81
N GLN A 84 -5.30 7.69 -1.49
CA GLN A 84 -5.71 8.13 -2.82
C GLN A 84 -5.59 7.02 -3.87
N VAL A 85 -4.50 6.23 -3.83
CA VAL A 85 -4.33 5.08 -4.73
C VAL A 85 -5.47 4.08 -4.53
N LYS A 86 -5.83 3.75 -3.28
CA LYS A 86 -6.93 2.80 -3.02
C LYS A 86 -8.28 3.35 -3.48
N ALA A 87 -8.55 4.64 -3.24
CA ALA A 87 -9.77 5.29 -3.68
C ALA A 87 -9.92 5.30 -5.21
N GLY A 88 -8.81 5.37 -5.95
CA GLY A 88 -8.78 5.41 -7.41
C GLY A 88 -8.87 4.06 -8.13
N LEU A 89 -8.89 2.91 -7.43
CA LEU A 89 -8.78 1.59 -8.08
C LEU A 89 -9.93 1.24 -9.02
N SER A 90 -11.11 1.84 -8.83
CA SER A 90 -12.26 1.64 -9.72
C SER A 90 -12.33 2.64 -10.88
N ALA A 91 -11.44 3.64 -10.91
CA ALA A 91 -11.38 4.64 -11.96
C ALA A 91 -10.71 4.09 -13.23
N PRO A 92 -10.85 4.78 -14.38
CA PRO A 92 -10.08 4.46 -15.58
C PRO A 92 -8.58 4.42 -15.31
N ILE A 93 -7.85 3.57 -16.04
CA ILE A 93 -6.43 3.31 -15.80
C ILE A 93 -5.58 4.59 -15.96
N GLU A 94 -6.00 5.53 -16.79
CA GLU A 94 -5.38 6.82 -17.01
C GLU A 94 -5.48 7.75 -15.79
N ALA A 95 -6.44 7.53 -14.88
CA ALA A 95 -6.54 8.30 -13.64
C ALA A 95 -5.39 7.95 -12.68
N LEU A 96 -5.00 6.68 -12.62
CA LEU A 96 -3.84 6.23 -11.84
C LEU A 96 -2.52 6.40 -12.61
N TYR A 97 -2.56 6.31 -13.94
CA TYR A 97 -1.39 6.41 -14.80
C TYR A 97 -1.58 7.47 -15.89
N PRO A 98 -1.52 8.77 -15.55
CA PRO A 98 -1.74 9.87 -16.51
C PRO A 98 -0.78 9.87 -17.70
N GLN A 99 0.38 9.22 -17.58
CA GLN A 99 1.32 9.01 -18.68
C GLN A 99 0.72 8.22 -19.86
N LEU A 100 -0.33 7.42 -19.63
CA LEU A 100 -1.02 6.68 -20.68
C LEU A 100 -1.99 7.55 -21.49
N ALA A 101 -2.42 8.70 -20.94
CA ALA A 101 -3.38 9.60 -21.61
C ALA A 101 -2.78 10.32 -22.85
N ARG A 102 -1.46 10.25 -23.05
CA ARG A 102 -0.77 10.82 -24.22
C ARG A 102 -0.32 9.73 -25.20
N SER A 103 -1.18 9.47 -26.18
CA SER A 103 -0.77 9.12 -27.54
C SER A 103 -1.91 9.43 -28.51
N LYS A 104 -2.11 10.71 -28.80
CA LYS A 104 -2.75 11.13 -30.06
C LYS A 104 -1.78 12.09 -30.74
N SER A 105 -1.09 11.57 -31.76
CA SER A 105 -0.48 12.39 -32.81
C SER A 105 -1.56 13.11 -33.59
#